data_AF-A0AAV1RMP9-F1
#
_entry.id   AF-A0AAV1RMP9-F1
#
_cell.length_a   1.000
_cell.length_b   1.000
_cell.length_c   1.000
_cell.angle_alpha   90.00
_cell.angle_beta   90.00
_cell.angle_gamma   90.00
#
_symmetry.space_group_name_H-M   'P 1'
#
loop_
_entity.id
_entity.type
_entity.pdbx_description
1 polymer ?
#
loop_
_entity_poly.entity_id
_entity_poly.type
_entity_poly.pdbx_seq_one_letter_code
_entity_poly.pdbx_strand_id
1 'polypeptide(L)'
;MAVSFSAILYLPHSLPSPTSLKSSRTKMSATPSLSSSSSSSSSSASQMDLDNQGRQKFIEFPFVSAPHRDLMVNLLSTVEDRLGSHLLPCTLPLDVQHCQNESGSAQASLHIRSGHQSSQVDFILGSWLHCKLPTGGALNITSLSAYLNPSTDAPNFIIELIQSSPTSLILILDLPPRKDLVLSPDYLQIFYEDTQLDMRRQMLAKLPEVQPYISSSLYLRSVLSPTVIMIQIEAEAGGPERMEEIIKNHIDITAKEVLGIWLDHCACGERLVGKEEKGYLKKRDEVIKKKTIEIDLGTNFPRLFGPEVTGRVLGAIQNAYNV
;
A
#
# COMPACT_ATOMS: atom_id res chain seq x y z
N MET A 1 -3.99 6.78 -0.30
CA MET A 1 -3.61 5.73 -1.27
C MET A 1 -2.95 4.56 -0.55
N ALA A 2 -3.71 3.94 0.35
CA ALA A 2 -3.25 2.77 1.07
C ALA A 2 -3.74 1.52 0.38
N VAL A 3 -3.13 0.41 0.78
CA VAL A 3 -3.80 -0.84 1.12
C VAL A 3 -5.26 -0.57 1.50
N SER A 4 -6.19 -0.71 0.57
CA SER A 4 -7.62 -0.68 0.85
C SER A 4 -8.02 -2.03 1.43
N PHE A 5 -8.12 -2.06 2.75
CA PHE A 5 -8.84 -3.10 3.48
C PHE A 5 -10.37 -2.98 3.30
N SER A 6 -10.87 -2.21 2.32
CA SER A 6 -12.30 -1.96 2.14
C SER A 6 -13.09 -3.22 1.79
N ALA A 7 -12.43 -4.29 1.30
CA ALA A 7 -13.03 -5.62 1.18
C ALA A 7 -13.35 -6.31 2.53
N ILE A 8 -12.75 -5.86 3.64
CA ILE A 8 -13.05 -6.36 5.00
C ILE A 8 -14.44 -5.92 5.49
N LEU A 9 -15.05 -4.92 4.84
CA LEU A 9 -16.41 -4.47 5.19
C LEU A 9 -17.50 -5.53 4.95
N TYR A 10 -17.20 -6.63 4.27
CA TYR A 10 -18.12 -7.74 4.00
C TYR A 10 -17.87 -9.01 4.82
N LEU A 11 -16.92 -9.00 5.77
CA LEU A 11 -16.77 -10.09 6.73
C LEU A 11 -17.98 -10.12 7.68
N PRO A 12 -18.68 -11.26 7.85
CA PRO A 12 -19.82 -11.35 8.77
C PRO A 12 -19.40 -10.94 10.19
N HIS A 13 -20.28 -10.17 10.84
CA HIS A 13 -20.13 -9.53 12.17
C HIS A 13 -19.88 -10.47 13.36
N SER A 14 -19.49 -11.72 13.16
CA SER A 14 -19.43 -12.75 14.18
C SER A 14 -17.99 -13.14 14.51
N LEU A 15 -17.24 -12.22 15.13
CA LEU A 15 -16.11 -12.58 15.98
C LEU A 15 -16.49 -12.28 17.44
N PRO A 16 -16.45 -13.27 18.34
CA PRO A 16 -16.77 -13.06 19.75
C PRO A 16 -15.69 -12.20 20.41
N SER A 17 -16.12 -11.14 21.09
CA SER A 17 -15.26 -10.28 21.91
C SER A 17 -14.57 -11.09 23.01
N PRO A 18 -13.26 -10.93 23.25
CA PRO A 18 -12.63 -11.51 24.43
C PRO A 18 -13.10 -10.78 25.69
N THR A 19 -13.53 -11.58 26.67
CA THR A 19 -13.98 -11.16 27.99
C THR A 19 -12.86 -10.51 28.78
N SER A 20 -13.14 -9.31 29.30
CA SER A 20 -12.25 -8.55 30.17
C SER A 20 -12.06 -9.26 31.51
N LEU A 21 -10.86 -9.79 31.76
CA LEU A 21 -10.39 -10.18 33.09
C LEU A 21 -9.76 -8.96 33.76
N LYS A 22 -10.35 -8.57 34.90
CA LYS A 22 -9.91 -7.46 35.75
C LYS A 22 -8.58 -7.80 36.41
N SER A 23 -7.55 -6.99 36.14
CA SER A 23 -6.29 -7.01 36.90
C SER A 23 -6.26 -5.87 37.93
N SER A 24 -5.96 -6.25 39.15
CA SER A 24 -5.87 -5.43 40.35
C SER A 24 -4.58 -4.62 40.44
N ARG A 25 -4.73 -3.36 40.88
CA ARG A 25 -3.70 -2.38 41.25
C ARG A 25 -2.54 -2.98 42.07
N THR A 26 -1.31 -2.67 41.69
CA THR A 26 -0.16 -2.60 42.62
C THR A 26 0.67 -1.34 42.36
N LYS A 27 1.26 -0.83 43.45
CA LYS A 27 1.79 0.51 43.64
C LYS A 27 3.19 0.69 43.04
N MET A 28 3.47 1.91 42.59
CA MET A 28 4.80 2.40 42.24
C MET A 28 5.69 2.59 43.47
N SER A 29 6.97 2.26 43.34
CA SER A 29 8.06 2.79 44.14
C SER A 29 9.22 3.16 43.21
N ALA A 30 9.73 4.39 43.35
CA ALA A 30 10.82 4.97 42.60
C ALA A 30 12.18 4.71 43.27
N THR A 31 13.27 4.69 42.49
CA THR A 31 14.59 5.28 42.80
C THR A 31 15.56 5.15 41.59
N PRO A 32 16.64 5.96 41.52
CA PRO A 32 17.22 6.42 40.25
C PRO A 32 18.65 5.93 39.93
N SER A 33 19.20 6.45 38.81
CA SER A 33 20.62 6.53 38.41
C SER A 33 21.12 5.32 37.58
N LEU A 34 21.97 5.41 36.55
CA LEU A 34 23.14 6.24 36.26
C LEU A 34 23.43 6.31 34.73
N SER A 35 24.12 7.37 34.32
CA SER A 35 24.67 7.61 32.98
C SER A 35 25.79 6.63 32.57
N SER A 36 25.82 6.19 31.31
CA SER A 36 27.09 5.94 30.61
C SER A 36 26.96 6.14 29.09
N SER A 37 27.76 7.09 28.61
CA SER A 37 28.04 7.36 27.21
C SER A 37 28.99 6.30 26.65
N SER A 38 28.61 5.64 25.56
CA SER A 38 29.58 5.00 24.68
C SER A 38 29.16 5.14 23.21
N SER A 39 29.93 5.95 22.50
CA SER A 39 29.98 6.04 21.06
C SER A 39 30.39 4.69 20.47
N SER A 40 29.60 4.13 19.56
CA SER A 40 30.04 3.02 18.73
C SER A 40 29.54 3.18 17.29
N SER A 41 30.50 3.39 16.40
CA SER A 41 30.40 3.40 14.95
C SER A 41 30.20 1.97 14.41
N SER A 42 29.08 1.34 14.78
CA SER A 42 28.70 -0.03 14.40
C SER A 42 27.30 -0.13 13.77
N SER A 43 26.57 0.98 13.72
CA SER A 43 25.16 1.05 13.36
C SER A 43 24.86 0.81 11.87
N SER A 44 25.81 1.06 10.97
CA SER A 44 25.54 0.95 9.52
C SER A 44 25.48 -0.49 9.01
N ALA A 45 26.29 -1.40 9.56
CA ALA A 45 26.32 -2.81 9.14
C ALA A 45 25.10 -3.58 9.67
N SER A 46 24.75 -3.39 10.95
CA SER A 46 23.58 -4.02 11.56
C SER A 46 22.25 -3.53 10.96
N GLN A 47 22.19 -2.27 10.51
CA GLN A 47 20.99 -1.74 9.88
C GLN A 47 20.79 -2.28 8.44
N MET A 48 21.87 -2.47 7.67
CA MET A 48 21.80 -3.13 6.36
C MET A 48 21.37 -4.60 6.46
N ASP A 49 21.82 -5.32 7.49
CA ASP A 49 21.42 -6.72 7.70
C ASP A 49 19.92 -6.85 8.09
N LEU A 50 19.41 -5.93 8.90
CA LEU A 50 17.99 -5.90 9.29
C LEU A 50 17.06 -5.50 8.13
N ASP A 51 17.49 -4.53 7.30
CA ASP A 51 16.77 -4.14 6.07
C ASP A 51 16.68 -5.32 5.10
N ASN A 52 17.79 -6.01 4.86
CA ASN A 52 17.83 -7.19 4.00
C ASN A 52 16.95 -8.32 4.53
N GLN A 53 16.97 -8.58 5.84
CA GLN A 53 16.15 -9.66 6.43
C GLN A 53 14.65 -9.37 6.32
N GLY A 54 14.22 -8.15 6.61
CA GLY A 54 12.82 -7.76 6.51
C GLY A 54 12.32 -7.70 5.07
N ARG A 55 13.14 -7.17 4.15
CA ARG A 55 12.85 -7.17 2.71
C ARG A 55 12.73 -8.59 2.15
N GLN A 56 13.61 -9.52 2.54
CA GLN A 56 13.55 -10.91 2.09
C GLN A 56 12.20 -11.56 2.43
N LYS A 57 11.71 -11.38 3.67
CA LYS A 57 10.39 -11.89 4.06
C LYS A 57 9.24 -11.20 3.33
N PHE A 58 9.36 -9.89 3.09
CA PHE A 58 8.34 -9.14 2.38
C PHE A 58 8.11 -9.68 0.95
N ILE A 59 9.19 -9.93 0.21
CA ILE A 59 9.11 -10.37 -1.20
C ILE A 59 8.68 -11.84 -1.38
N GLU A 60 8.51 -12.61 -0.30
CA GLU A 60 8.03 -13.99 -0.38
C GLU A 60 6.58 -14.07 -0.90
N PHE A 61 5.74 -13.07 -0.57
CA PHE A 61 4.28 -13.06 -0.80
C PHE A 61 3.65 -14.46 -0.63
N PRO A 62 3.71 -15.05 0.59
CA PRO A 62 3.61 -16.50 0.76
C PRO A 62 2.20 -17.09 0.53
N PHE A 63 1.17 -16.26 0.41
CA PHE A 63 -0.24 -16.69 0.38
C PHE A 63 -0.94 -16.50 -0.98
N VAL A 64 -0.20 -16.07 -2.01
CA VAL A 64 -0.75 -15.81 -3.35
C VAL A 64 -0.13 -16.74 -4.39
N SER A 65 -0.76 -16.85 -5.57
CA SER A 65 -0.28 -17.69 -6.65
C SER A 65 1.06 -17.20 -7.22
N ALA A 66 1.77 -18.07 -7.95
CA ALA A 66 3.06 -17.71 -8.54
C ALA A 66 2.97 -16.49 -9.47
N PRO A 67 2.00 -16.38 -10.41
CA PRO A 67 1.87 -15.18 -11.25
C PRO A 67 1.62 -13.89 -10.45
N HIS A 68 0.86 -13.98 -9.35
CA HIS A 68 0.58 -12.83 -8.48
C HIS A 68 1.85 -12.39 -7.73
N ARG A 69 2.57 -13.33 -7.10
CA ARG A 69 3.86 -13.02 -6.46
C ARG A 69 4.83 -12.41 -7.46
N ASP A 70 4.99 -13.04 -8.63
CA ASP A 70 5.95 -12.61 -9.64
C ASP A 70 5.61 -11.19 -10.14
N LEU A 71 4.33 -10.85 -10.31
CA LEU A 71 3.87 -9.48 -10.58
C LEU A 71 4.36 -8.50 -9.49
N MET A 72 4.05 -8.77 -8.22
CA MET A 72 4.39 -7.86 -7.12
C MET A 72 5.91 -7.69 -6.94
N VAL A 73 6.66 -8.79 -7.07
CA VAL A 73 8.14 -8.77 -7.02
C VAL A 73 8.71 -7.94 -8.18
N ASN A 74 8.18 -8.12 -9.40
CA ASN A 74 8.63 -7.38 -10.57
C ASN A 74 8.38 -5.87 -10.44
N LEU A 75 7.19 -5.48 -9.97
CA LEU A 75 6.86 -4.06 -9.78
C LEU A 75 7.76 -3.41 -8.72
N LEU A 76 7.94 -4.08 -7.57
CA LEU A 76 8.83 -3.59 -6.51
C LEU A 76 10.27 -3.47 -7.02
N SER A 77 10.78 -4.52 -7.67
CA SER A 77 12.16 -4.52 -8.17
C SER A 77 12.36 -3.42 -9.21
N THR A 78 11.42 -3.22 -10.12
CA THR A 78 11.47 -2.14 -11.12
C THR A 78 11.56 -0.77 -10.45
N VAL A 79 10.75 -0.55 -9.41
CA VAL A 79 10.76 0.68 -8.62
C VAL A 79 12.11 0.87 -7.92
N GLU A 80 12.62 -0.15 -7.25
CA GLU A 80 13.90 -0.09 -6.53
C GLU A 80 15.10 0.07 -7.46
N ASP A 81 15.08 -0.54 -8.64
CA ASP A 81 16.14 -0.42 -9.64
C ASP A 81 16.18 1.00 -10.23
N ARG A 82 15.01 1.59 -10.51
CA ARG A 82 14.88 2.93 -11.11
C ARG A 82 15.06 4.06 -10.11
N LEU A 83 14.67 3.85 -8.85
CA LEU A 83 14.66 4.89 -7.81
C LEU A 83 15.62 4.61 -6.66
N GLY A 84 16.42 3.54 -6.71
CA GLY A 84 17.25 3.09 -5.58
C GLY A 84 18.20 4.14 -5.03
N SER A 85 18.82 4.94 -5.89
CA SER A 85 19.68 6.07 -5.49
C SER A 85 18.91 7.25 -4.86
N HIS A 86 17.59 7.25 -4.98
CA HIS A 86 16.69 8.25 -4.44
C HIS A 86 15.95 7.78 -3.18
N LEU A 87 16.19 6.54 -2.72
CA LEU A 87 15.49 5.90 -1.61
C LEU A 87 16.44 5.49 -0.50
N LEU A 88 16.09 5.86 0.73
CA LEU A 88 16.73 5.38 1.94
C LEU A 88 16.39 3.88 2.17
N PRO A 89 17.23 3.15 2.92
CA PRO A 89 16.90 1.80 3.42
C PRO A 89 15.62 1.79 4.27
N CYS A 90 14.98 0.63 4.43
CA CYS A 90 13.84 0.51 5.35
C CYS A 90 14.31 0.70 6.80
N THR A 91 13.61 1.56 7.55
CA THR A 91 13.90 1.81 8.97
C THR A 91 12.85 1.22 9.90
N LEU A 92 11.92 0.43 9.37
CA LEU A 92 10.87 -0.19 10.17
C LEU A 92 11.47 -1.27 11.09
N PRO A 93 11.05 -1.33 12.37
CA PRO A 93 11.37 -2.45 13.24
C PRO A 93 10.90 -3.79 12.65
N LEU A 94 11.62 -4.90 12.90
CA LEU A 94 11.28 -6.21 12.33
C LEU A 94 9.87 -6.70 12.74
N ASP A 95 9.42 -6.36 13.94
CA ASP A 95 8.09 -6.67 14.47
C ASP A 95 6.97 -5.81 13.86
N VAL A 96 7.34 -4.76 13.12
CA VAL A 96 6.43 -3.97 12.27
C VAL A 96 6.51 -4.45 10.82
N GLN A 97 7.71 -4.80 10.34
CA GLN A 97 7.90 -5.33 8.99
C GLN A 97 7.20 -6.66 8.78
N HIS A 98 7.03 -7.46 9.83
CA HIS A 98 6.22 -8.66 9.81
C HIS A 98 5.43 -8.78 11.11
N CYS A 99 4.11 -8.84 10.98
CA CYS A 99 3.22 -8.96 12.11
C CYS A 99 2.23 -10.12 11.92
N GLN A 100 1.89 -10.74 13.04
CA GLN A 100 0.97 -11.86 13.11
C GLN A 100 0.15 -11.72 14.39
N ASN A 101 -1.12 -12.09 14.33
CA ASN A 101 -1.96 -12.12 15.53
C ASN A 101 -1.71 -13.38 16.38
N GLU A 102 -2.12 -13.35 17.65
CA GLU A 102 -1.83 -14.44 18.60
C GLU A 102 -2.36 -15.81 18.14
N SER A 103 -3.48 -15.85 17.44
CA SER A 103 -4.10 -17.08 16.92
C SER A 103 -3.47 -17.58 15.61
N GLY A 104 -2.62 -16.77 14.96
CA GLY A 104 -2.10 -17.03 13.61
C GLY A 104 -3.16 -17.04 12.51
N SER A 105 -4.35 -16.46 12.76
CA SER A 105 -5.39 -16.30 11.76
C SER A 105 -5.18 -15.08 10.85
N ALA A 106 -4.32 -14.13 11.25
CA ALA A 106 -3.97 -12.97 10.44
C ALA A 106 -2.45 -12.76 10.46
N GLN A 107 -1.88 -12.50 9.28
CA GLN A 107 -0.47 -12.18 9.07
C GLN A 107 -0.36 -11.01 8.09
N ALA A 108 0.63 -10.17 8.27
CA ALA A 108 0.95 -9.11 7.31
C ALA A 108 2.45 -8.81 7.29
N SER A 109 2.89 -8.22 6.19
CA SER A 109 4.20 -7.63 6.07
C SER A 109 4.11 -6.24 5.48
N LEU A 110 5.00 -5.37 5.95
CA LEU A 110 5.10 -3.98 5.55
C LEU A 110 6.54 -3.64 5.22
N HIS A 111 6.75 -3.01 4.07
CA HIS A 111 8.04 -2.52 3.64
C HIS A 111 7.91 -1.06 3.24
N ILE A 112 8.68 -0.18 3.90
CA ILE A 112 8.64 1.26 3.64
C ILE A 112 10.06 1.78 3.41
N ARG A 113 10.24 2.48 2.30
CA ARG A 113 11.49 3.20 1.99
C ARG A 113 11.18 4.66 1.73
N SER A 114 11.72 5.54 2.56
CA SER A 114 11.58 6.99 2.38
C SER A 114 12.50 7.51 1.28
N GLY A 115 12.10 8.58 0.61
CA GLY A 115 12.97 9.29 -0.32
C GLY A 115 14.08 10.06 0.39
N HIS A 116 15.21 10.26 -0.29
CA HIS A 116 16.22 11.23 0.13
C HIS A 116 15.65 12.65 0.14
N GLN A 117 16.27 13.56 0.90
CA GLN A 117 15.83 14.96 0.99
C GLN A 117 15.81 15.71 -0.36
N SER A 118 16.68 15.30 -1.30
CA SER A 118 16.72 15.83 -2.67
C SER A 118 15.81 15.08 -3.66
N SER A 119 15.18 13.99 -3.23
CA SER A 119 14.26 13.21 -4.06
C SER A 119 12.91 13.91 -4.19
N GLN A 120 12.21 13.68 -5.30
CA GLN A 120 10.79 13.99 -5.41
C GLN A 120 9.88 12.93 -4.76
N VAL A 121 10.42 11.74 -4.52
CA VAL A 121 9.71 10.67 -3.82
C VAL A 121 9.65 11.02 -2.33
N ASP A 122 8.47 10.90 -1.75
CA ASP A 122 8.26 11.00 -0.30
C ASP A 122 8.58 9.64 0.34
N PHE A 123 7.88 8.60 -0.09
CA PHE A 123 8.15 7.23 0.30
C PHE A 123 7.50 6.24 -0.68
N ILE A 124 7.96 4.99 -0.59
CA ILE A 124 7.37 3.83 -1.24
C ILE A 124 6.93 2.86 -0.15
N LEU A 125 5.73 2.32 -0.28
CA LEU A 125 5.10 1.41 0.66
C LEU A 125 4.64 0.16 -0.08
N GLY A 126 5.29 -0.96 0.21
CA GLY A 126 4.83 -2.29 -0.16
C GLY A 126 4.16 -2.97 1.03
N SER A 127 3.09 -3.73 0.79
CA SER A 127 2.49 -4.54 1.84
C SER A 127 1.86 -5.82 1.31
N TRP A 128 1.74 -6.81 2.19
CA TRP A 128 0.80 -7.90 2.00
C TRP A 128 0.09 -8.24 3.31
N LEU A 129 -1.15 -8.71 3.20
CA LEU A 129 -1.96 -9.19 4.31
C LEU A 129 -2.62 -10.52 3.93
N HIS A 130 -2.61 -11.46 4.87
CA HIS A 130 -3.36 -12.69 4.83
C HIS A 130 -4.27 -12.78 6.06
N CYS A 131 -5.53 -13.13 5.85
CA CYS A 131 -6.48 -13.39 6.92
C CYS A 131 -7.34 -14.61 6.60
N LYS A 132 -7.40 -15.57 7.52
CA LYS A 132 -8.34 -16.70 7.46
C LYS A 132 -9.75 -16.21 7.78
N LEU A 133 -10.68 -16.49 6.87
CA LEU A 133 -12.08 -16.11 7.02
C LEU A 133 -12.84 -17.18 7.83
N PRO A 134 -13.85 -16.81 8.62
CA PRO A 134 -14.69 -17.76 9.35
C PRO A 134 -15.40 -18.78 8.45
N THR A 135 -15.57 -18.45 7.16
CA THR A 135 -16.17 -19.30 6.13
C THR A 135 -15.24 -20.41 5.64
N GLY A 136 -14.00 -20.48 6.13
CA GLY A 136 -12.98 -21.44 5.69
C GLY A 136 -12.13 -20.95 4.50
N GLY A 137 -12.47 -19.80 3.91
CA GLY A 137 -11.66 -19.13 2.89
C GLY A 137 -10.54 -18.27 3.48
N ALA A 138 -9.86 -17.51 2.62
CA ALA A 138 -8.85 -16.54 3.02
C ALA A 138 -9.00 -15.23 2.24
N LEU A 139 -8.72 -14.13 2.91
CA LEU A 139 -8.52 -12.82 2.30
C LEU A 139 -7.02 -12.58 2.17
N ASN A 140 -6.57 -12.40 0.94
CA ASN A 140 -5.21 -12.00 0.61
C ASN A 140 -5.23 -10.63 -0.03
N ILE A 141 -4.39 -9.72 0.46
CA ILE A 141 -4.22 -8.38 -0.10
C ILE A 141 -2.74 -8.19 -0.34
N THR A 142 -2.37 -7.69 -1.52
CA THR A 142 -1.01 -7.21 -1.79
C THR A 142 -1.10 -5.82 -2.39
N SER A 143 -0.23 -4.92 -1.97
CA SER A 143 -0.23 -3.54 -2.44
C SER A 143 1.17 -3.01 -2.67
N LEU A 144 1.29 -2.09 -3.61
CA LEU A 144 2.44 -1.21 -3.76
C LEU A 144 1.93 0.21 -4.02
N SER A 145 2.33 1.15 -3.18
CA SER A 145 2.02 2.57 -3.32
C SER A 145 3.31 3.37 -3.31
N ALA A 146 3.39 4.41 -4.13
CA ALA A 146 4.48 5.37 -4.10
C ALA A 146 3.91 6.80 -4.04
N TYR A 147 4.42 7.57 -3.08
CA TYR A 147 4.00 8.94 -2.84
C TYR A 147 5.11 9.90 -3.26
N LEU A 148 4.72 10.96 -3.95
CA LEU A 148 5.60 12.08 -4.26
C LEU A 148 5.41 13.20 -3.24
N ASN A 149 6.48 13.91 -2.94
CA ASN A 149 6.48 15.01 -1.99
C ASN A 149 6.08 16.33 -2.70
N PRO A 150 5.82 17.42 -1.95
CA PRO A 150 5.41 18.71 -2.53
C PRO A 150 6.46 19.43 -3.40
N SER A 151 7.62 18.85 -3.69
CA SER A 151 8.56 19.42 -4.65
C SER A 151 8.08 19.30 -6.10
N THR A 152 7.21 18.32 -6.37
CA THR A 152 6.52 18.06 -7.65
C THR A 152 5.00 17.99 -7.42
N ASP A 153 4.20 18.29 -8.44
CA ASP A 153 2.74 18.15 -8.45
C ASP A 153 2.29 16.84 -9.12
N ALA A 154 3.22 16.07 -9.69
CA ALA A 154 2.91 14.87 -10.44
C ALA A 154 2.12 13.82 -9.61
N PRO A 155 1.28 12.99 -10.25
CA PRO A 155 0.48 11.97 -9.58
C PRO A 155 1.28 10.98 -8.71
N ASN A 156 0.60 10.40 -7.73
CA ASN A 156 1.11 9.26 -6.98
C ASN A 156 0.91 7.95 -7.78
N PHE A 157 1.35 6.81 -7.24
CA PHE A 157 1.10 5.48 -7.81
C PHE A 157 0.45 4.55 -6.78
N ILE A 158 -0.51 3.73 -7.20
CA ILE A 158 -1.02 2.58 -6.43
C ILE A 158 -1.28 1.39 -7.35
N ILE A 159 -0.97 0.23 -6.82
CA ILE A 159 -1.60 -1.02 -7.21
C ILE A 159 -2.03 -1.78 -5.96
N GLU A 160 -3.20 -2.38 -6.02
CA GLU A 160 -3.70 -3.31 -5.01
C GLU A 160 -4.43 -4.47 -5.68
N LEU A 161 -4.09 -5.67 -5.22
CA LEU A 161 -4.76 -6.91 -5.59
C LEU A 161 -5.40 -7.48 -4.31
N ILE A 162 -6.73 -7.60 -4.31
CA ILE A 162 -7.51 -8.09 -3.19
C ILE A 162 -8.22 -9.37 -3.64
N GLN A 163 -7.79 -10.50 -3.09
CA GLN A 163 -8.27 -11.82 -3.46
C GLN A 163 -8.98 -12.47 -2.27
N SER A 164 -10.27 -12.76 -2.43
CA SER A 164 -11.12 -13.40 -1.40
C SER A 164 -11.36 -14.89 -1.69
N SER A 165 -11.06 -15.34 -2.91
CA SER A 165 -11.09 -16.74 -3.32
C SER A 165 -10.10 -16.99 -4.47
N PRO A 166 -9.74 -18.24 -4.79
CA PRO A 166 -8.90 -18.56 -5.95
C PRO A 166 -9.44 -18.07 -7.30
N THR A 167 -10.73 -17.73 -7.40
CA THR A 167 -11.40 -17.33 -8.66
C THR A 167 -11.96 -15.92 -8.66
N SER A 168 -11.85 -15.16 -7.55
CA SER A 168 -12.35 -13.79 -7.42
C SER A 168 -11.25 -12.84 -6.98
N LEU A 169 -11.00 -11.82 -7.79
CA LEU A 169 -9.93 -10.84 -7.58
C LEU A 169 -10.45 -9.43 -7.85
N ILE A 170 -10.18 -8.50 -6.94
CA ILE A 170 -10.36 -7.07 -7.17
C ILE A 170 -8.98 -6.47 -7.47
N LEU A 171 -8.91 -5.69 -8.54
CA LEU A 171 -7.75 -4.88 -8.92
C LEU A 171 -8.09 -3.40 -8.76
N ILE A 172 -7.22 -2.69 -8.04
CA ILE A 172 -7.17 -1.23 -8.01
C ILE A 172 -5.80 -0.82 -8.54
N LEU A 173 -5.75 -0.13 -9.67
CA LEU A 173 -4.51 0.38 -10.26
C LEU A 173 -4.76 1.81 -10.76
N ASP A 174 -3.99 2.76 -10.23
CA ASP A 174 -4.21 4.18 -10.49
C ASP A 174 -2.94 5.03 -10.39
N LEU A 175 -2.96 6.17 -11.07
CA LEU A 175 -2.07 7.31 -10.82
C LEU A 175 -2.89 8.48 -10.26
N PRO A 176 -3.19 8.58 -8.96
CA PRO A 176 -4.19 9.53 -8.53
C PRO A 176 -3.68 10.95 -8.51
N PRO A 177 -4.60 11.89 -8.79
CA PRO A 177 -4.25 13.28 -8.93
C PRO A 177 -3.87 13.88 -7.59
N ARG A 178 -2.89 14.79 -7.64
CA ARG A 178 -2.54 15.64 -6.50
C ARG A 178 -3.12 17.05 -6.58
N LYS A 179 -3.84 17.34 -7.66
CA LYS A 179 -4.61 18.58 -7.88
C LYS A 179 -6.10 18.29 -8.09
N ASP A 180 -6.92 19.29 -7.87
CA ASP A 180 -8.32 19.26 -8.27
C ASP A 180 -8.40 19.32 -9.81
N LEU A 181 -8.97 18.28 -10.42
CA LEU A 181 -9.00 18.10 -11.87
C LEU A 181 -10.00 19.04 -12.56
N VAL A 182 -11.03 19.53 -11.87
CA VAL A 182 -11.98 20.51 -12.42
C VAL A 182 -11.32 21.88 -12.46
N LEU A 183 -10.56 22.23 -11.42
CA LEU A 183 -9.84 23.51 -11.35
C LEU A 183 -8.52 23.51 -12.14
N SER A 184 -8.04 22.34 -12.59
CA SER A 184 -6.75 22.18 -13.26
C SER A 184 -6.88 21.34 -14.55
N PRO A 185 -7.57 21.83 -15.60
CA PRO A 185 -7.76 21.07 -16.84
C PRO A 185 -6.43 20.70 -17.53
N ASP A 186 -5.43 21.59 -17.50
CA ASP A 186 -4.11 21.29 -18.06
C ASP A 186 -3.43 20.11 -17.34
N TYR A 187 -3.67 19.95 -16.03
CA TYR A 187 -3.15 18.82 -15.26
C TYR A 187 -3.86 17.51 -15.65
N LEU A 188 -5.17 17.57 -15.90
CA LEU A 188 -5.94 16.43 -16.41
C LEU A 188 -5.38 15.99 -17.78
N GLN A 189 -5.15 16.95 -18.67
CA GLN A 189 -4.63 16.68 -20.00
C GLN A 189 -3.24 16.01 -19.94
N ILE A 190 -2.28 16.65 -19.25
CA ILE A 190 -0.87 16.20 -19.20
C ILE A 190 -0.73 14.78 -18.65
N PHE A 191 -1.43 14.46 -17.55
CA PHE A 191 -1.18 13.21 -16.84
C PHE A 191 -2.12 12.07 -17.22
N TYR A 192 -3.27 12.36 -17.83
CA TYR A 192 -4.31 11.34 -18.04
C TYR A 192 -4.76 11.22 -19.50
N GLU A 193 -4.90 12.34 -20.21
CA GLU A 193 -5.32 12.32 -21.61
C GLU A 193 -4.14 12.02 -22.54
N ASP A 194 -3.05 12.78 -22.40
CA ASP A 194 -1.85 12.66 -23.24
C ASP A 194 -1.12 11.32 -23.02
N THR A 195 -1.18 10.78 -21.82
CA THR A 195 -0.62 9.47 -21.45
C THR A 195 -1.49 8.28 -21.87
N GLN A 196 -2.73 8.55 -22.31
CA GLN A 196 -3.71 7.54 -22.73
C GLN A 196 -3.97 6.45 -21.67
N LEU A 197 -3.90 6.80 -20.38
CA LEU A 197 -4.07 5.84 -19.28
C LEU A 197 -5.40 5.06 -19.36
N ASP A 198 -6.48 5.70 -19.83
CA ASP A 198 -7.79 5.05 -19.95
C ASP A 198 -7.79 3.86 -20.93
N MET A 199 -6.87 3.82 -21.90
CA MET A 199 -6.76 2.69 -22.82
C MET A 199 -6.48 1.38 -22.08
N ARG A 200 -5.71 1.44 -20.99
CA ARG A 200 -5.35 0.26 -20.19
C ARG A 200 -6.57 -0.31 -19.47
N ARG A 201 -7.43 0.55 -18.93
CA ARG A 201 -8.73 0.18 -18.37
C ARG A 201 -9.63 -0.44 -19.43
N GLN A 202 -9.71 0.17 -20.62
CA GLN A 202 -10.53 -0.32 -21.73
C GLN A 202 -10.05 -1.69 -22.25
N MET A 203 -8.74 -1.96 -22.25
CA MET A 203 -8.18 -3.25 -22.65
C MET A 203 -8.62 -4.37 -21.71
N LEU A 204 -8.52 -4.16 -20.40
CA LEU A 204 -8.98 -5.14 -19.41
C LEU A 204 -10.49 -5.35 -19.46
N ALA A 205 -11.27 -4.28 -19.68
CA ALA A 205 -12.72 -4.37 -19.80
C ALA A 205 -13.24 -5.21 -20.98
N LYS A 206 -12.37 -5.61 -21.92
CA LYS A 206 -12.72 -6.53 -23.02
C LYS A 206 -12.75 -8.00 -22.60
N LEU A 207 -12.17 -8.34 -21.44
CA LEU A 207 -12.19 -9.69 -20.92
C LEU A 207 -13.59 -10.02 -20.38
N PRO A 208 -14.18 -11.18 -20.70
CA PRO A 208 -15.53 -11.54 -20.25
C PRO A 208 -15.62 -11.69 -18.73
N GLU A 209 -14.52 -12.02 -18.04
CA GLU A 209 -14.44 -12.17 -16.59
C GLU A 209 -14.42 -10.83 -15.84
N VAL A 210 -14.16 -9.72 -16.55
CA VAL A 210 -13.95 -8.40 -15.94
C VAL A 210 -15.26 -7.65 -15.82
N GLN A 211 -15.55 -7.18 -14.61
CA GLN A 211 -16.64 -6.27 -14.30
C GLN A 211 -16.12 -5.03 -13.57
N PRO A 212 -16.76 -3.85 -13.68
CA PRO A 212 -16.42 -2.71 -12.86
C PRO A 212 -16.59 -3.03 -11.36
N TYR A 213 -15.57 -2.75 -10.55
CA TYR A 213 -15.69 -2.77 -9.10
C TYR A 213 -16.06 -1.36 -8.63
N ILE A 214 -17.03 -1.27 -7.72
CA ILE A 214 -17.48 0.00 -7.15
C ILE A 214 -17.23 -0.03 -5.64
N SER A 215 -16.12 0.58 -5.20
CA SER A 215 -15.75 0.62 -3.77
C SER A 215 -16.87 1.20 -2.91
N SER A 216 -17.21 0.63 -1.76
CA SER A 216 -18.20 1.22 -0.84
C SER A 216 -17.77 2.57 -0.25
N SER A 217 -16.47 2.90 -0.29
CA SER A 217 -15.93 4.17 0.18
C SER A 217 -16.08 5.26 -0.88
N LEU A 218 -17.06 6.17 -0.68
CA LEU A 218 -17.21 7.36 -1.53
C LEU A 218 -15.95 8.24 -1.50
N TYR A 219 -15.26 8.28 -0.36
CA TYR A 219 -14.00 9.00 -0.24
C TYR A 219 -12.95 8.44 -1.19
N LEU A 220 -12.78 7.11 -1.23
CA LEU A 220 -11.84 6.47 -2.14
C LEU A 220 -12.19 6.78 -3.60
N ARG A 221 -13.47 6.69 -3.98
CA ARG A 221 -13.93 7.06 -5.33
C ARG A 221 -13.58 8.50 -5.70
N SER A 222 -13.58 9.42 -4.74
CA SER A 222 -13.33 10.85 -4.98
C SER A 222 -11.86 11.24 -5.13
N VAL A 223 -10.93 10.43 -4.63
CA VAL A 223 -9.49 10.74 -4.64
C VAL A 223 -8.72 10.03 -5.75
N LEU A 224 -9.34 9.02 -6.37
CA LEU A 224 -8.79 8.29 -7.51
C LEU A 224 -9.00 9.07 -8.82
N SER A 225 -8.16 8.79 -9.81
CA SER A 225 -8.24 9.45 -11.11
C SER A 225 -9.47 9.01 -11.92
N PRO A 226 -9.90 9.81 -12.92
CA PRO A 226 -10.92 9.39 -13.88
C PRO A 226 -10.53 8.15 -14.70
N THR A 227 -9.24 7.81 -14.75
CA THR A 227 -8.70 6.68 -15.53
C THR A 227 -8.43 5.43 -14.69
N VAL A 228 -8.80 5.45 -13.41
CA VAL A 228 -8.54 4.35 -12.48
C VAL A 228 -9.05 3.01 -13.02
N ILE A 229 -8.20 1.99 -12.95
CA ILE A 229 -8.60 0.61 -13.18
C ILE A 229 -9.13 0.09 -11.85
N MET A 230 -10.45 0.15 -11.68
CA MET A 230 -11.16 -0.40 -10.54
C MET A 230 -12.09 -1.51 -11.03
N ILE A 231 -11.60 -2.76 -11.00
CA ILE A 231 -12.28 -3.91 -11.59
C ILE A 231 -12.35 -5.10 -10.64
N GLN A 232 -13.37 -5.91 -10.82
CA GLN A 232 -13.55 -7.24 -10.23
C GLN A 232 -13.45 -8.27 -11.34
N ILE A 233 -12.69 -9.32 -11.10
CA ILE A 233 -12.45 -10.42 -12.04
C ILE A 233 -13.06 -11.67 -11.43
N GLU A 234 -14.01 -12.27 -12.14
CA GLU A 234 -14.66 -13.51 -11.73
C GLU A 234 -14.36 -14.63 -12.74
N ALA A 235 -13.50 -15.55 -12.34
CA ALA A 235 -13.01 -16.65 -13.17
C ALA A 235 -13.65 -18.00 -12.83
N GLU A 236 -14.85 -18.04 -12.24
CA GLU A 236 -15.50 -19.29 -11.79
C GLU A 236 -15.59 -20.37 -12.88
N ALA A 237 -15.96 -19.98 -14.10
CA ALA A 237 -16.11 -20.92 -15.22
C ALA A 237 -14.79 -21.51 -15.71
N GLY A 238 -13.68 -20.77 -15.56
CA GLY A 238 -12.33 -21.20 -15.97
C GLY A 238 -11.47 -21.72 -14.80
N GLY A 239 -11.96 -21.61 -13.57
CA GLY A 239 -11.25 -22.02 -12.36
C GLY A 239 -10.01 -21.17 -12.03
N PRO A 240 -9.22 -21.61 -11.02
CA PRO A 240 -8.03 -20.88 -10.58
C PRO A 240 -6.96 -20.69 -11.66
N GLU A 241 -6.81 -21.66 -12.58
CA GLU A 241 -5.86 -21.58 -13.69
C GLU A 241 -6.16 -20.39 -14.62
N ARG A 242 -7.45 -20.12 -14.86
CA ARG A 242 -7.86 -18.97 -15.66
C ARG A 242 -7.57 -17.64 -14.95
N MET A 243 -7.75 -17.57 -13.64
CA MET A 243 -7.35 -16.40 -12.85
C MET A 243 -5.85 -16.14 -12.95
N GLU A 244 -5.04 -17.20 -12.83
CA GLU A 244 -3.59 -17.13 -12.97
C GLU A 244 -3.16 -16.67 -14.38
N GLU A 245 -3.83 -17.16 -15.42
CA GLU A 245 -3.63 -16.70 -16.79
C GLU A 245 -3.96 -15.21 -16.95
N ILE A 246 -5.07 -14.74 -16.38
CA ILE A 246 -5.47 -13.32 -16.42
C ILE A 246 -4.42 -12.44 -15.73
N ILE A 247 -3.95 -12.85 -14.56
CA ILE A 247 -2.89 -12.14 -13.84
C ILE A 247 -1.63 -12.05 -14.70
N LYS A 248 -1.17 -13.18 -15.24
CA LYS A 248 0.08 -13.28 -16.00
C LYS A 248 0.05 -12.53 -17.33
N ASN A 249 -1.03 -12.69 -18.09
CA ASN A 249 -1.07 -12.26 -19.49
C ASN A 249 -1.75 -10.91 -19.68
N HIS A 250 -2.49 -10.41 -18.70
CA HIS A 250 -3.24 -9.16 -18.82
C HIS A 250 -2.92 -8.15 -17.70
N ILE A 251 -3.02 -8.56 -16.44
CA ILE A 251 -2.76 -7.63 -15.31
C ILE A 251 -1.28 -7.26 -15.25
N ASP A 252 -0.37 -8.23 -15.39
CA ASP A 252 1.08 -7.98 -15.31
C ASP A 252 1.54 -6.95 -16.35
N ILE A 253 1.13 -7.12 -17.60
CA ILE A 253 1.43 -6.19 -18.69
C ILE A 253 0.87 -4.80 -18.36
N THR A 254 -0.41 -4.74 -17.99
CA THR A 254 -1.09 -3.47 -17.70
C THR A 254 -0.45 -2.72 -16.54
N ALA A 255 -0.13 -3.43 -15.45
CA ALA A 255 0.50 -2.86 -14.26
C ALA A 255 1.90 -2.32 -14.56
N LYS A 256 2.70 -3.05 -15.33
CA LYS A 256 4.03 -2.62 -15.77
C LYS A 256 3.96 -1.38 -16.67
N GLU A 257 3.00 -1.31 -17.57
CA GLU A 257 2.80 -0.13 -18.42
C GLU A 257 2.41 1.11 -17.60
N VAL A 258 1.45 0.99 -16.67
CA VAL A 258 1.05 2.10 -15.79
C VAL A 258 2.19 2.54 -14.88
N LEU A 259 2.93 1.58 -14.31
CA LEU A 259 4.13 1.89 -13.51
C LEU A 259 5.21 2.57 -14.36
N GLY A 260 5.43 2.13 -15.60
CA GLY A 260 6.37 2.74 -16.53
C GLY A 260 6.02 4.20 -16.81
N ILE A 261 4.74 4.50 -17.07
CA ILE A 261 4.24 5.87 -17.22
C ILE A 261 4.54 6.69 -15.97
N TRP A 262 4.25 6.16 -14.77
CA TRP A 262 4.53 6.87 -13.53
C TRP A 262 6.03 7.14 -13.33
N LEU A 263 6.89 6.15 -13.57
CA LEU A 263 8.33 6.32 -13.45
C LEU A 263 8.85 7.39 -14.41
N ASP A 264 8.46 7.32 -15.67
CA ASP A 264 9.02 8.18 -16.72
C ASP A 264 8.43 9.60 -16.70
N HIS A 265 7.13 9.75 -16.38
CA HIS A 265 6.43 11.03 -16.49
C HIS A 265 6.15 11.70 -15.14
N CYS A 266 6.22 10.95 -14.03
CA CYS A 266 5.90 11.47 -12.69
C CYS A 266 7.12 11.47 -11.78
N ALA A 267 7.68 10.30 -11.44
CA ALA A 267 8.72 10.18 -10.42
C ALA A 267 10.10 10.66 -10.90
N CYS A 268 10.44 10.44 -12.18
CA CYS A 268 11.67 10.93 -12.80
C CYS A 268 11.46 12.20 -13.64
N GLY A 269 10.23 12.72 -13.70
CA GLY A 269 9.91 13.91 -14.47
C GLY A 269 10.41 15.20 -13.79
N GLU A 270 11.09 16.06 -14.52
CA GLU A 270 11.45 17.39 -14.01
C GLU A 270 10.24 18.33 -14.06
N ARG A 271 9.69 18.66 -12.88
CA ARG A 271 8.65 19.69 -12.73
C ARG A 271 8.94 20.56 -11.51
N LEU A 272 8.93 21.88 -11.72
CA LEU A 272 9.11 22.86 -10.66
C LEU A 272 7.76 23.38 -10.19
N VAL A 273 7.49 23.20 -8.90
CA VAL A 273 6.26 23.68 -8.26
C VAL A 273 6.51 25.01 -7.55
N GLY A 274 5.63 25.98 -7.77
CA GLY A 274 5.67 27.30 -7.11
C GLY A 274 5.32 27.21 -5.62
N LYS A 275 5.77 28.18 -4.79
CA LYS A 275 5.59 28.13 -3.33
C LYS A 275 4.14 27.97 -2.87
N GLU A 276 3.20 28.67 -3.50
CA GLU A 276 1.77 28.58 -3.19
C GLU A 276 1.22 27.18 -3.47
N GLU A 277 1.57 26.63 -4.63
CA GLU A 277 1.16 25.30 -5.06
C GLU A 277 1.74 24.21 -4.14
N LYS A 278 2.98 24.36 -3.64
CA LYS A 278 3.52 23.46 -2.60
C LYS A 278 2.66 23.43 -1.34
N GLY A 279 2.16 24.58 -0.91
CA GLY A 279 1.27 24.70 0.24
C GLY A 279 -0.07 23.97 0.02
N TYR A 280 -0.66 24.14 -1.16
CA TYR A 280 -1.87 23.42 -1.56
C TYR A 280 -1.66 21.90 -1.58
N LEU A 281 -0.59 21.43 -2.26
CA LEU A 281 -0.26 20.00 -2.37
C LEU A 281 -0.08 19.37 -0.98
N LYS A 282 0.73 20.01 -0.13
CA LYS A 282 0.96 19.53 1.25
C LYS A 282 -0.36 19.36 2.01
N LYS A 283 -1.23 20.37 1.98
CA LYS A 283 -2.53 20.32 2.67
C LYS A 283 -3.42 19.19 2.14
N ARG A 284 -3.50 19.05 0.81
CA ARG A 284 -4.33 18.00 0.19
C ARG A 284 -3.79 16.60 0.49
N ASP A 285 -2.48 16.41 0.35
CA ASP A 285 -1.82 15.13 0.62
C ASP A 285 -1.97 14.72 2.08
N GLU A 286 -1.83 15.65 3.04
CA GLU A 286 -2.05 15.38 4.47
C GLU A 286 -3.49 14.91 4.75
N VAL A 287 -4.49 15.54 4.15
CA VAL A 287 -5.90 15.13 4.31
C VAL A 287 -6.11 13.72 3.76
N ILE A 288 -5.58 13.44 2.56
CA ILE A 288 -5.69 12.11 1.94
C ILE A 288 -5.00 11.05 2.79
N LYS A 289 -3.77 11.30 3.21
CA LYS A 289 -2.99 10.42 4.08
C LYS A 289 -3.73 10.10 5.38
N LYS A 290 -4.25 11.10 6.09
CA LYS A 290 -5.02 10.91 7.33
C LYS A 290 -6.30 10.12 7.11
N LYS A 291 -7.11 10.50 6.12
CA LYS A 291 -8.38 9.82 5.84
C LYS A 291 -8.18 8.38 5.37
N THR A 292 -7.14 8.14 4.58
CA THR A 292 -6.72 6.78 4.20
C THR A 292 -6.39 5.94 5.43
N ILE A 293 -5.56 6.43 6.36
CA ILE A 293 -5.23 5.70 7.60
C ILE A 293 -6.49 5.39 8.42
N GLU A 294 -7.40 6.37 8.56
CA GLU A 294 -8.66 6.20 9.30
C GLU A 294 -9.57 5.11 8.68
N ILE A 295 -9.78 5.17 7.36
CA ILE A 295 -10.70 4.26 6.64
C ILE A 295 -10.13 2.85 6.62
N ASP A 296 -8.87 2.69 6.24
CA ASP A 296 -8.31 1.38 5.93
C ASP A 296 -7.74 0.68 7.17
N LEU A 297 -6.95 1.40 7.97
CA LEU A 297 -6.21 0.82 9.09
C LEU A 297 -6.94 1.00 10.42
N GLY A 298 -7.53 2.18 10.66
CA GLY A 298 -8.18 2.50 11.93
C GLY A 298 -9.37 1.58 12.27
N THR A 299 -10.10 1.12 11.26
CA THR A 299 -11.34 0.34 11.46
C THR A 299 -11.09 -1.16 11.48
N ASN A 300 -10.23 -1.68 10.60
CA ASN A 300 -10.09 -3.12 10.34
C ASN A 300 -8.87 -3.74 11.02
N PHE A 301 -7.76 -3.01 11.10
CA PHE A 301 -6.51 -3.53 11.65
C PHE A 301 -6.63 -3.99 13.11
N PRO A 302 -7.31 -3.25 14.03
CA PRO A 302 -7.56 -3.71 15.39
C PRO A 302 -8.33 -5.02 15.47
N ARG A 303 -9.26 -5.26 14.54
CA ARG A 303 -10.08 -6.48 14.50
C ARG A 303 -9.25 -7.70 14.09
N LEU A 304 -8.26 -7.50 13.23
CA LEU A 304 -7.41 -8.58 12.73
C LEU A 304 -6.24 -8.90 13.67
N PHE A 305 -5.55 -7.87 14.16
CA PHE A 305 -4.27 -8.02 14.87
C PHE A 305 -4.32 -7.68 16.36
N GLY A 306 -5.47 -7.20 16.85
CA GLY A 306 -5.59 -6.71 18.22
C GLY A 306 -4.98 -5.32 18.41
N PRO A 307 -5.26 -4.67 19.55
CA PRO A 307 -4.91 -3.27 19.78
C PRO A 307 -3.41 -3.02 19.90
N GLU A 308 -2.64 -3.97 20.43
CA GLU A 308 -1.20 -3.81 20.64
C GLU A 308 -0.42 -3.76 19.32
N VAL A 309 -0.57 -4.78 18.48
CA VAL A 309 0.06 -4.84 17.15
C VAL A 309 -0.40 -3.65 16.29
N THR A 310 -1.69 -3.33 16.38
CA THR A 310 -2.24 -2.18 15.64
C THR A 310 -1.61 -0.87 16.07
N GLY A 311 -1.45 -0.63 17.37
CA GLY A 311 -0.79 0.58 17.87
C GLY A 311 0.62 0.75 17.34
N ARG A 312 1.41 -0.34 17.30
CA ARG A 312 2.77 -0.32 16.75
C ARG A 312 2.80 -0.04 15.25
N VAL A 313 2.00 -0.77 14.47
CA VAL A 313 1.96 -0.63 13.01
C VAL A 313 1.42 0.74 12.59
N LEU A 314 0.34 1.20 13.22
CA LEU A 314 -0.22 2.53 12.96
C LEU A 314 0.79 3.64 13.28
N GLY A 315 1.49 3.57 14.41
CA GLY A 315 2.51 4.56 14.77
C GLY A 315 3.63 4.61 13.73
N ALA A 316 4.07 3.46 13.21
CA ALA A 316 5.08 3.41 12.16
C ALA A 316 4.60 3.99 10.82
N ILE A 317 3.37 3.70 10.41
CA ILE A 317 2.78 4.24 9.18
C ILE A 317 2.55 5.75 9.30
N GLN A 318 2.04 6.22 10.44
CA GLN A 318 1.85 7.66 10.71
C GLN A 318 3.17 8.41 10.65
N ASN A 319 4.24 7.85 11.23
CA ASN A 319 5.58 8.42 11.13
C ASN A 319 6.07 8.51 9.68
N ALA A 320 5.89 7.44 8.88
CA ALA A 320 6.26 7.46 7.46
C ALA A 320 5.42 8.46 6.64
N TYR A 321 4.15 8.63 6.99
CA TYR A 321 3.24 9.55 6.30
C TYR A 321 3.42 11.00 6.75
N ASN A 322 4.08 11.22 7.88
CA ASN A 322 4.27 12.50 8.56
C ASN A 322 2.93 13.17 8.93
N VAL A 323 2.03 12.41 9.57
CA VAL A 323 0.64 12.81 9.88
C VAL A 323 0.20 12.55 11.31
#